data_AF-A0A961I7E7-F1
#
_entry.id   AF-A0A961I7E7-F1
#
_cell.length_a   1.000
_cell.length_b   1.000
_cell.length_c   1.000
_cell.angle_alpha   90.00
_cell.angle_beta   90.00
_cell.angle_gamma   90.00
#
_symmetry.space_group_name_H-M   'P 1'
#
loop_
_entity.id
_entity.type
_entity.pdbx_description
1 polymer ?
#
loop_
_entity_poly.entity_id
_entity_poly.type
_entity_poly.pdbx_seq_one_letter_code
_entity_poly.pdbx_strand_id
1 'polypeptide(L)'
;MTAGLVLSLAMVFVANCGEKQESATGARSMIIVYTSQDAKIVRDGTEIPAKVGMVVKENDVIQTTNGKVDLQTRNGSAVRIREYTTVTVANLYGEGNGDTTLRMEHGGIMASVKRTDGQENFSVVTPTAIAGVRGTTFTVESEEGLPTRVKVLDGRVAMKPRVAALESASEEEIQQDEELSQLSDLAQQQEVIIEPESEGTLDEAVEAKVQELNAKYEDAQADEAQRNEVEQTSVVELRELMTTEEKPAVIVTRAEITTEEVTEQRTLERATIDETLVSRVESGDQEAIEQMQREREQRQGEILDQIAEEAESRGLKSEEQIREHYNKLETIHLHSGEDVIGAVIAQTGDQLVVHTPQGVRRINTSDVEYQAPNL
;
A
#
# COMPACT_ATOMS: atom_id res chain seq x y z
N MET A 1 -68.56 -2.72 60.81
CA MET A 1 -68.40 -2.48 59.36
C MET A 1 -67.60 -1.19 59.21
N THR A 2 -66.30 -1.31 58.99
CA THR A 2 -65.34 -0.21 58.87
C THR A 2 -64.58 -0.43 57.59
N ALA A 3 -64.72 0.48 56.62
CA ALA A 3 -63.93 0.51 55.40
C ALA A 3 -62.81 1.53 55.56
N GLY A 4 -61.56 1.07 55.49
CA GLY A 4 -60.37 1.91 55.43
C GLY A 4 -59.93 2.10 53.98
N LEU A 5 -59.78 3.36 53.57
CA LEU A 5 -59.26 3.78 52.27
C LEU A 5 -57.74 3.92 52.39
N VAL A 6 -56.96 3.05 51.75
CA VAL A 6 -55.50 3.18 51.64
C VAL A 6 -55.18 3.68 50.25
N LEU A 7 -54.64 4.89 50.18
CA LEU A 7 -54.20 5.59 48.98
C LEU A 7 -52.77 5.12 48.65
N SER A 8 -52.63 4.24 47.65
CA SER A 8 -51.32 3.78 47.17
C SER A 8 -50.75 4.76 46.14
N LEU A 9 -49.74 5.52 46.55
CA LEU A 9 -48.94 6.41 45.72
C LEU A 9 -47.96 5.58 44.88
N ALA A 10 -48.26 5.38 43.59
CA ALA A 10 -47.35 4.70 42.66
C ALA A 10 -46.24 5.68 42.22
N MET A 11 -45.04 5.47 42.72
CA MET A 11 -43.83 6.20 42.34
C MET A 11 -43.33 5.64 41.00
N VAL A 12 -43.60 6.34 39.91
CA VAL A 12 -43.07 6.01 38.58
C VAL A 12 -41.58 6.35 38.57
N PHE A 13 -40.74 5.34 38.74
CA PHE A 13 -39.30 5.42 38.46
C PHE A 13 -39.14 5.50 36.94
N VAL A 14 -38.96 6.70 36.41
CA VAL A 14 -38.48 6.89 35.04
C VAL A 14 -37.00 6.50 35.06
N ALA A 15 -36.73 5.22 34.75
CA ALA A 15 -35.39 4.77 34.44
C ALA A 15 -34.96 5.49 33.15
N ASN A 16 -34.28 6.62 33.35
CA ASN A 16 -33.55 7.32 32.30
C ASN A 16 -32.35 6.45 31.92
N CYS A 17 -32.60 5.38 31.17
CA CYS A 17 -31.61 4.72 30.34
C CYS A 17 -31.16 5.77 29.32
N GLY A 18 -30.15 6.55 29.70
CA GLY A 18 -29.30 7.18 28.70
C GLY A 18 -28.67 6.03 27.92
N GLU A 19 -29.26 5.72 26.77
CA GLU A 19 -28.50 5.13 25.67
C GLU A 19 -27.28 6.00 25.51
N LYS A 20 -26.15 5.45 25.95
CA LYS A 20 -24.84 5.99 25.66
C LYS A 20 -24.76 5.91 24.14
N GLN A 21 -25.06 7.03 23.47
CA GLN A 21 -24.69 7.20 22.08
C GLN A 21 -23.16 7.11 22.05
N GLU A 22 -22.68 5.89 21.82
CA GLU A 22 -21.44 5.67 21.10
C GLU A 22 -21.59 6.51 19.83
N SER A 23 -20.90 7.65 19.80
CA SER A 23 -20.69 8.33 18.54
C SER A 23 -20.05 7.30 17.63
N ALA A 24 -20.71 6.98 16.52
CA ALA A 24 -20.15 6.17 15.46
C ALA A 24 -18.98 6.93 14.81
N THR A 25 -17.86 7.01 15.51
CA THR A 25 -16.54 7.20 14.91
C THR A 25 -16.20 5.82 14.35
N GLY A 26 -16.85 5.45 13.24
CA GLY A 26 -16.82 4.08 12.73
C GLY A 26 -15.39 3.61 12.50
N ALA A 27 -15.07 2.43 13.02
CA ALA A 27 -13.89 1.67 12.61
C ALA A 27 -13.80 1.71 11.08
N ARG A 28 -12.68 2.21 10.54
CA ARG A 28 -12.54 2.39 9.10
C ARG A 28 -11.85 1.18 8.51
N SER A 29 -12.49 0.58 7.51
CA SER A 29 -12.01 -0.57 6.77
C SER A 29 -11.25 -0.20 5.51
N MET A 30 -10.44 -1.15 5.04
CA MET A 30 -10.06 -1.26 3.65
C MET A 30 -10.96 -2.28 2.96
N ILE A 31 -11.29 -2.05 1.69
CA ILE A 31 -12.11 -2.96 0.89
C ILE A 31 -11.31 -3.39 -0.33
N ILE A 32 -11.39 -4.68 -0.67
CA ILE A 32 -10.89 -5.18 -1.95
C ILE A 32 -11.81 -4.66 -3.05
N VAL A 33 -11.31 -3.73 -3.87
CA VAL A 33 -12.03 -3.17 -5.03
C VAL A 33 -11.67 -3.91 -6.32
N TYR A 34 -10.55 -4.63 -6.31
CA TYR A 34 -10.13 -5.49 -7.40
C TYR A 34 -9.19 -6.58 -6.91
N THR A 35 -9.25 -7.73 -7.55
CA THR A 35 -8.28 -8.80 -7.38
C THR A 35 -8.14 -9.53 -8.71
N SER A 36 -6.91 -9.89 -9.07
CA SER A 36 -6.62 -10.75 -10.21
C SER A 36 -5.98 -12.04 -9.76
N GLN A 37 -6.24 -13.14 -10.47
CA GLN A 37 -5.60 -14.45 -10.24
C GLN A 37 -5.62 -14.86 -8.75
N ASP A 38 -4.58 -15.57 -8.30
CA ASP A 38 -4.47 -16.14 -6.96
C ASP A 38 -3.98 -15.10 -5.94
N ALA A 39 -4.93 -14.57 -5.17
CA ALA A 39 -4.67 -13.78 -3.97
C ALA A 39 -5.52 -14.31 -2.80
N LYS A 40 -4.98 -14.20 -1.58
CA LYS A 40 -5.65 -14.65 -0.36
C LYS A 40 -5.42 -13.69 0.79
N ILE A 41 -6.36 -13.68 1.73
CA ILE A 41 -6.26 -13.06 3.04
C ILE A 41 -6.05 -14.17 4.06
N VAL A 42 -5.03 -14.07 4.89
CA VAL A 42 -4.85 -14.89 6.09
C VAL A 42 -5.39 -14.09 7.27
N ARG A 43 -6.46 -14.60 7.89
CA ARG A 43 -7.11 -14.00 9.06
C ARG A 43 -7.16 -15.02 10.18
N ASP A 44 -6.59 -14.69 11.33
CA ASP A 44 -6.51 -15.60 12.49
C ASP A 44 -5.95 -16.99 12.12
N GLY A 45 -4.93 -17.01 11.24
CA GLY A 45 -4.32 -18.24 10.72
C GLY A 45 -5.14 -19.00 9.67
N THR A 46 -6.31 -18.51 9.27
CA THR A 46 -7.15 -19.11 8.23
C THR A 46 -6.95 -18.43 6.89
N GLU A 47 -6.63 -19.21 5.85
CA GLU A 47 -6.54 -18.71 4.49
C GLU A 47 -7.93 -18.56 3.84
N ILE A 48 -8.23 -17.37 3.32
CA ILE A 48 -9.48 -17.01 2.69
C ILE A 48 -9.16 -16.46 1.29
N PRO A 49 -9.72 -17.02 0.20
CA PRO A 49 -9.52 -16.44 -1.12
C PRO A 49 -9.98 -14.98 -1.16
N ALA A 50 -9.12 -14.10 -1.68
CA ALA A 50 -9.44 -12.69 -1.83
C ALA A 50 -10.56 -12.52 -2.86
N LYS A 51 -11.58 -11.72 -2.52
CA LYS A 51 -12.72 -11.44 -3.40
C LYS A 51 -13.06 -9.96 -3.33
N VAL A 52 -13.50 -9.43 -4.47
CA VAL A 52 -14.02 -8.06 -4.54
C VAL A 52 -15.18 -7.88 -3.56
N GLY A 53 -15.18 -6.76 -2.84
CA GLY A 53 -16.13 -6.42 -1.79
C GLY A 53 -15.75 -6.92 -0.40
N MET A 54 -14.70 -7.73 -0.26
CA MET A 54 -14.25 -8.15 1.07
C MET A 54 -13.64 -6.98 1.85
N VAL A 55 -14.04 -6.89 3.11
CA VAL A 55 -13.42 -5.99 4.09
C VAL A 55 -12.14 -6.62 4.63
N VAL A 56 -11.05 -5.88 4.49
CA VAL A 56 -9.74 -6.12 5.11
C VAL A 56 -9.67 -5.33 6.41
N LYS A 57 -9.22 -6.02 7.46
CA LYS A 57 -9.18 -5.53 8.85
C LYS A 57 -7.73 -5.44 9.32
N GLU A 58 -7.53 -4.78 10.45
CA GLU A 58 -6.26 -4.85 11.17
C GLU A 58 -5.86 -6.31 11.44
N ASN A 59 -4.57 -6.60 11.36
CA ASN A 59 -3.93 -7.92 11.51
C ASN A 59 -4.23 -8.93 10.40
N ASP A 60 -5.00 -8.58 9.37
CA ASP A 60 -5.09 -9.41 8.16
C ASP A 60 -3.76 -9.39 7.39
N VAL A 61 -3.36 -10.56 6.88
CA VAL A 61 -2.23 -10.68 5.96
C VAL A 61 -2.75 -10.92 4.55
N ILE A 62 -2.41 -10.07 3.60
CA ILE A 62 -2.72 -10.25 2.18
C ILE A 62 -1.51 -10.88 1.51
N GLN A 63 -1.74 -11.98 0.79
CA GLN A 63 -0.72 -12.70 0.03
C GLN A 63 -1.13 -12.83 -1.43
N THR A 64 -0.23 -12.43 -2.33
CA THR A 64 -0.36 -12.55 -3.78
C THR A 64 0.73 -13.44 -4.33
N THR A 65 0.42 -14.26 -5.34
CA THR A 65 1.43 -15.08 -6.04
C THR A 65 1.64 -14.58 -7.46
N ASN A 66 0.65 -14.73 -8.35
CA ASN A 66 0.72 -14.31 -9.75
C ASN A 66 -0.33 -13.22 -10.08
N GLY A 67 -0.76 -12.48 -9.06
CA GLY A 67 -1.90 -11.57 -9.15
C GLY A 67 -1.69 -10.31 -8.36
N LYS A 68 -2.63 -9.37 -8.51
CA LYS A 68 -2.64 -8.11 -7.77
C LYS A 68 -3.96 -7.91 -7.08
N VAL A 69 -3.92 -7.21 -5.94
CA VAL A 69 -5.09 -6.81 -5.17
C VAL A 69 -5.08 -5.30 -5.07
N ASP A 70 -6.16 -4.64 -5.47
CA ASP A 70 -6.33 -3.23 -5.18
C ASP A 70 -7.29 -3.08 -4.01
N LEU A 71 -6.82 -2.37 -3.00
CA LEU A 71 -7.52 -1.98 -1.81
C LEU A 71 -7.93 -0.52 -1.91
N GLN A 72 -9.05 -0.19 -1.31
CA GLN A 72 -9.46 1.19 -1.10
C GLN A 72 -9.89 1.41 0.33
N THR A 73 -9.38 2.47 0.94
CA THR A 73 -9.84 2.97 2.24
C THR A 73 -11.10 3.83 2.06
N ARG A 74 -11.92 3.93 3.10
CA ARG A 74 -13.11 4.82 3.09
C ARG A 74 -12.78 6.30 2.79
N ASN A 75 -11.57 6.77 3.11
CA ASN A 75 -11.15 8.14 2.80
C ASN A 75 -10.77 8.35 1.31
N GLY A 76 -10.73 7.28 0.50
CA GLY A 76 -10.42 7.32 -0.92
C GLY A 76 -8.94 7.19 -1.28
N SER A 77 -8.10 6.77 -0.34
CA SER A 77 -6.75 6.29 -0.66
C SER A 77 -6.84 4.90 -1.29
N ALA A 78 -6.00 4.64 -2.28
CA ALA A 78 -5.96 3.35 -2.97
C ALA A 78 -4.58 2.73 -2.88
N VAL A 79 -4.52 1.41 -2.74
CA VAL A 79 -3.29 0.66 -2.58
C VAL A 79 -3.35 -0.58 -3.46
N ARG A 80 -2.40 -0.73 -4.38
CA ARG A 80 -2.19 -1.95 -5.15
C ARG A 80 -1.10 -2.77 -4.50
N ILE A 81 -1.45 -3.99 -4.14
CA ILE A 81 -0.53 -5.05 -3.74
C ILE A 81 -0.19 -5.82 -5.02
N ARG A 82 1.08 -5.77 -5.46
CA ARG A 82 1.54 -6.43 -6.70
C ARG A 82 1.66 -7.93 -6.49
N GLU A 83 2.10 -8.65 -7.52
CA GLU A 83 2.42 -10.07 -7.42
C GLU A 83 3.58 -10.32 -6.45
N TYR A 84 3.74 -11.57 -6.03
CA TYR A 84 4.78 -11.99 -5.10
C TYR A 84 4.92 -11.08 -3.87
N THR A 85 3.78 -10.71 -3.26
CA THR A 85 3.75 -9.75 -2.15
C THR A 85 3.06 -10.34 -0.93
N THR A 86 3.69 -10.18 0.24
CA THR A 86 3.08 -10.45 1.54
C THR A 86 3.04 -9.17 2.34
N VAL A 87 1.83 -8.72 2.69
CA VAL A 87 1.62 -7.49 3.45
C VAL A 87 0.62 -7.71 4.58
N THR A 88 0.93 -7.21 5.76
CA THR A 88 0.03 -7.15 6.91
C THR A 88 -0.56 -5.76 7.04
N VAL A 89 -1.87 -5.67 7.28
CA VAL A 89 -2.52 -4.42 7.67
C VAL A 89 -2.29 -4.22 9.17
N ALA A 90 -1.24 -3.50 9.54
CA ALA A 90 -0.81 -3.39 10.93
C ALA A 90 -1.68 -2.42 11.75
N ASN A 91 -2.12 -1.32 11.15
CA ASN A 91 -3.04 -0.35 11.75
C ASN A 91 -3.95 0.24 10.67
N LEU A 92 -5.18 0.60 11.05
CA LEU A 92 -6.12 1.34 10.19
C LEU A 92 -6.57 2.64 10.89
N TYR A 93 -6.68 3.72 10.11
CA TYR A 93 -7.11 5.02 10.60
C TYR A 93 -8.43 4.96 11.38
N GLY A 94 -8.42 5.41 12.63
CA GLY A 94 -9.61 5.41 13.52
C GLY A 94 -9.62 4.25 14.52
N GLU A 95 -8.68 3.32 14.42
CA GLU A 95 -8.30 2.38 15.46
C GLU A 95 -6.91 2.80 16.03
N GLY A 96 -6.65 2.51 17.31
CA GLY A 96 -5.39 2.86 17.97
C GLY A 96 -4.99 4.33 17.85
N ASN A 97 -3.79 4.58 17.29
CA ASN A 97 -3.13 5.89 17.23
C ASN A 97 -3.70 6.81 16.13
N GLY A 98 -4.62 6.31 15.29
CA GLY A 98 -5.19 7.09 14.20
C GLY A 98 -4.26 7.23 12.99
N ASP A 99 -3.47 6.20 12.70
CA ASP A 99 -2.62 6.09 11.52
C ASP A 99 -2.99 4.84 10.71
N THR A 100 -2.68 4.84 9.41
CA THR A 100 -2.76 3.66 8.56
C THR A 100 -1.36 3.13 8.30
N THR A 101 -1.09 1.88 8.66
CA THR A 101 0.23 1.24 8.50
C THR A 101 0.09 -0.08 7.76
N LEU A 102 0.78 -0.20 6.64
CA LEU A 102 0.95 -1.45 5.90
C LEU A 102 2.36 -1.97 6.11
N ARG A 103 2.51 -3.17 6.70
CA ARG A 103 3.80 -3.81 6.92
C ARG A 103 4.04 -4.87 5.84
N MET A 104 4.97 -4.62 4.92
CA MET A 104 5.31 -5.51 3.82
C MET A 104 6.55 -6.34 4.17
N GLU A 105 6.46 -7.66 4.03
CA GLU A 105 7.60 -8.56 4.26
C GLU A 105 8.49 -8.63 3.01
N HIS A 106 7.87 -8.80 1.84
CA HIS A 106 8.49 -8.81 0.53
C HIS A 106 7.46 -8.46 -0.55
N GLY A 107 7.94 -8.07 -1.73
CA GLY A 107 7.13 -7.77 -2.90
C GLY A 107 7.06 -6.27 -3.21
N GLY A 108 5.94 -5.84 -3.77
CA GLY A 108 5.75 -4.48 -4.26
C GLY A 108 4.38 -3.90 -3.95
N ILE A 109 4.37 -2.65 -3.50
CA ILE A 109 3.16 -1.86 -3.29
C ILE A 109 3.22 -0.60 -4.14
N MET A 110 2.12 -0.27 -4.80
CA MET A 110 1.87 1.09 -5.28
C MET A 110 0.74 1.69 -4.44
N ALA A 111 0.95 2.87 -3.87
CA ALA A 111 -0.07 3.55 -3.09
C ALA A 111 -0.35 4.94 -3.67
N SER A 112 -1.63 5.30 -3.68
CA SER A 112 -2.14 6.62 -4.07
C SER A 112 -2.94 7.16 -2.90
N VAL A 113 -2.24 7.85 -2.00
CA VAL A 113 -2.79 8.31 -0.72
C VAL A 113 -3.47 9.66 -0.92
N LYS A 114 -4.75 9.76 -0.56
CA LYS A 114 -5.48 11.01 -0.65
C LYS A 114 -5.07 11.93 0.50
N ARG A 115 -4.83 13.21 0.19
CA ARG A 115 -4.61 14.21 1.24
C ARG A 115 -5.92 14.43 2.00
N THR A 116 -5.93 14.13 3.29
CA THR A 116 -7.04 14.45 4.19
C THR A 116 -6.72 15.71 5.00
N ASP A 117 -7.75 16.39 5.51
CA ASP A 117 -7.60 17.53 6.41
C ASP A 117 -7.24 17.10 7.85
N GLY A 118 -7.32 15.79 8.13
CA GLY A 118 -6.94 15.18 9.41
C GLY A 118 -5.43 15.03 9.62
N GLN A 119 -5.04 14.54 10.79
CA GLN A 119 -3.66 14.16 11.13
C GLN A 119 -3.31 12.71 10.77
N GLU A 120 -4.12 12.03 9.96
CA GLU A 120 -3.84 10.65 9.55
C GLU A 120 -2.50 10.57 8.82
N ASN A 121 -1.57 9.80 9.37
CA ASN A 121 -0.36 9.39 8.67
C ASN A 121 -0.62 8.06 7.95
N PHE A 122 -0.13 7.96 6.72
CA PHE A 122 -0.09 6.70 5.99
C PHE A 122 1.37 6.26 5.90
N SER A 123 1.66 5.01 6.25
CA SER A 123 3.01 4.47 6.20
C SER A 123 3.05 3.08 5.58
N VAL A 124 4.10 2.84 4.80
CA VAL A 124 4.51 1.49 4.39
C VAL A 124 5.81 1.17 5.13
N VAL A 125 5.80 0.05 5.85
CA VAL A 125 6.93 -0.43 6.65
C VAL A 125 7.45 -1.70 5.98
N THR A 126 8.73 -1.72 5.63
CA THR A 126 9.43 -2.91 5.11
C THR A 126 10.32 -3.51 6.21
N PRO A 127 11.07 -4.61 5.99
CA PRO A 127 11.98 -5.12 7.02
C PRO A 127 13.01 -4.10 7.51
N THR A 128 13.37 -3.12 6.67
CA THR A 128 14.50 -2.20 6.90
C THR A 128 14.16 -0.72 6.81
N ALA A 129 13.03 -0.32 6.25
CA ALA A 129 12.67 1.09 6.10
C ALA A 129 11.22 1.40 6.42
N ILE A 130 10.97 2.67 6.79
CA ILE A 130 9.64 3.24 6.97
C ILE A 130 9.48 4.35 5.94
N ALA A 131 8.45 4.24 5.09
CA ALA A 131 8.04 5.25 4.13
C ALA A 131 6.73 5.90 4.59
N GLY A 132 6.82 7.09 5.19
CA GLY A 132 5.69 7.89 5.67
C GLY A 132 5.26 8.94 4.65
N VAL A 133 3.96 9.10 4.44
CA VAL A 133 3.42 10.00 3.42
C VAL A 133 2.19 10.77 3.85
N ARG A 134 1.95 11.87 3.14
CA ARG A 134 0.69 12.63 3.20
C ARG A 134 0.35 13.18 1.82
N GLY A 135 -0.67 12.61 1.17
CA GLY A 135 -1.11 13.07 -0.15
C GLY A 135 -0.10 12.77 -1.25
N THR A 136 0.30 11.50 -1.39
CA THR A 136 1.43 11.07 -2.22
C THR A 136 1.04 9.85 -3.06
N THR A 137 1.53 9.79 -4.30
CA THR A 137 1.55 8.56 -5.09
C THR A 137 2.98 8.07 -5.21
N PHE A 138 3.23 6.84 -4.75
CA PHE A 138 4.56 6.27 -4.63
C PHE A 138 4.53 4.75 -4.75
N THR A 139 5.68 4.15 -5.01
CA THR A 139 5.89 2.71 -4.94
C THR A 139 6.89 2.37 -3.84
N VAL A 140 6.72 1.18 -3.25
CA VAL A 140 7.68 0.57 -2.34
C VAL A 140 7.94 -0.86 -2.81
N GLU A 141 9.21 -1.21 -2.95
CA GLU A 141 9.67 -2.54 -3.36
C GLU A 141 10.66 -3.05 -2.31
N SER A 142 10.46 -4.29 -1.87
CA SER A 142 11.33 -4.97 -0.91
C SER A 142 11.53 -6.41 -1.38
N GLU A 143 12.76 -6.75 -1.73
CA GLU A 143 13.14 -8.08 -2.19
C GLU A 143 14.31 -8.59 -1.36
N GLU A 144 14.40 -9.91 -1.20
CA GLU A 144 15.49 -10.50 -0.42
C GLU A 144 16.85 -10.17 -1.05
N GLY A 145 17.75 -9.60 -0.26
CA GLY A 145 19.12 -9.27 -0.70
C GLY A 145 19.23 -7.98 -1.53
N LEU A 146 18.13 -7.24 -1.73
CA LEU A 146 18.15 -5.91 -2.34
C LEU A 146 17.67 -4.86 -1.32
N PRO A 147 18.23 -3.65 -1.35
CA PRO A 147 17.78 -2.59 -0.46
C PRO A 147 16.33 -2.21 -0.78
N THR A 148 15.55 -1.92 0.26
CA THR A 148 14.19 -1.35 0.08
C THR A 148 14.26 -0.13 -0.82
N ARG A 149 13.43 -0.10 -1.87
CA ARG A 149 13.34 0.98 -2.85
C ARG A 149 12.01 1.69 -2.75
N VAL A 150 12.05 3.01 -2.66
CA VAL A 150 10.87 3.86 -2.64
C VAL A 150 10.93 4.83 -3.81
N LYS A 151 9.99 4.79 -4.76
CA LYS A 151 9.92 5.77 -5.86
C LYS A 151 8.73 6.69 -5.70
N VAL A 152 8.92 7.98 -5.97
CA VAL A 152 7.87 8.99 -5.81
C VAL A 152 7.39 9.48 -7.18
N LEU A 153 6.10 9.33 -7.44
CA LEU A 153 5.46 9.77 -8.68
C LEU A 153 4.77 11.12 -8.51
N ASP A 154 4.12 11.34 -7.36
CA ASP A 154 3.46 12.60 -7.00
C ASP A 154 3.50 12.82 -5.49
N GLY A 155 3.57 14.06 -5.02
CA GLY A 155 3.70 14.39 -3.61
C GLY A 155 5.13 14.22 -3.08
N ARG A 156 5.28 13.78 -1.82
CA ARG A 156 6.59 13.57 -1.17
C ARG A 156 6.53 12.38 -0.22
N VAL A 157 7.65 11.68 -0.06
CA VAL A 157 7.79 10.59 0.93
C VAL A 157 8.86 10.96 1.93
N ALA A 158 8.56 10.80 3.22
CA ALA A 158 9.57 10.78 4.26
C ALA A 158 10.04 9.34 4.44
N MET A 159 11.32 9.07 4.16
CA MET A 159 11.92 7.74 4.31
C MET A 159 12.94 7.77 5.43
N LYS A 160 12.92 6.76 6.29
CA LYS A 160 13.93 6.56 7.35
C LYS A 160 14.19 5.07 7.57
N PRO A 161 15.34 4.69 8.14
CA PRO A 161 15.58 3.34 8.61
C PRO A 161 14.52 2.88 9.62
N ARG A 162 14.10 1.61 9.51
CA ARG A 162 13.19 0.96 10.46
C ARG A 162 14.00 0.45 11.64
N VAL A 163 13.58 0.79 12.85
CA VAL A 163 14.15 0.24 14.07
C VAL A 163 13.03 -0.45 14.84
N ALA A 164 13.02 -1.78 14.84
CA ALA A 164 11.92 -2.56 15.41
C ALA A 164 11.69 -2.27 16.91
N ALA A 165 12.76 -2.04 17.67
CA ALA A 165 12.69 -1.66 19.09
C ALA A 165 11.94 -0.34 19.33
N LEU A 166 12.03 0.62 18.40
CA LEU A 166 11.30 1.89 18.51
C LEU A 166 9.83 1.75 18.14
N GLU A 167 9.46 0.75 17.34
CA GLU A 167 8.05 0.49 16.98
C GLU A 167 7.28 -0.22 18.09
N SER A 168 7.95 -1.06 18.87
CA SER A 168 7.35 -1.82 19.98
C SER A 168 7.28 -1.01 21.28
N ALA A 169 8.17 -0.03 21.46
CA ALA A 169 8.20 0.81 22.65
C ALA A 169 7.10 1.89 22.63
N SER A 170 6.48 2.14 23.77
CA SER A 170 5.57 3.26 23.99
C SER A 170 6.33 4.59 24.05
N GLU A 171 5.63 5.70 23.81
CA GLU A 171 6.22 7.04 23.95
C GLU A 171 6.77 7.27 25.37
N GLU A 172 6.10 6.78 26.40
CA GLU A 172 6.60 6.88 27.78
C GLU A 172 7.87 6.06 28.01
N GLU A 173 7.98 4.86 27.43
CA GLU A 173 9.19 4.03 27.53
C GLU A 173 10.37 4.70 26.83
N ILE A 174 10.16 5.20 25.61
CA ILE A 174 11.18 5.93 24.84
C ILE A 174 11.65 7.17 25.61
N GLN A 175 10.76 7.89 26.30
CA GLN A 175 11.12 9.07 27.07
C GLN A 175 11.86 8.76 28.39
N GLN A 176 11.63 7.58 28.98
CA GLN A 176 12.22 7.18 30.25
C GLN A 176 13.57 6.49 30.08
N ASP A 177 13.78 5.83 28.93
CA ASP A 177 15.03 5.17 28.58
C ASP A 177 15.92 6.11 27.75
N GLU A 178 17.11 6.44 28.28
CA GLU A 178 18.04 7.36 27.63
C GLU A 178 18.54 6.83 26.27
N GLU A 179 18.72 5.52 26.14
CA GLU A 179 19.23 4.91 24.91
C GLU A 179 18.14 4.90 23.82
N LEU A 180 16.90 4.52 24.17
CA LEU A 180 15.77 4.59 23.25
C LEU A 180 15.45 6.03 22.83
N SER A 181 15.49 7.00 23.76
CA SER A 181 15.30 8.41 23.43
C SER A 181 16.32 8.89 22.41
N GLN A 182 17.61 8.59 22.64
CA GLN A 182 18.69 9.00 21.74
C GLN A 182 18.59 8.32 20.37
N LEU A 183 18.18 7.05 20.33
CA LEU A 183 17.98 6.34 19.07
C LEU A 183 16.77 6.87 18.30
N SER A 184 15.69 7.22 18.99
CA SER A 184 14.53 7.88 18.40
C SER A 184 14.91 9.22 17.75
N ASP A 185 15.64 10.06 18.46
CA ASP A 185 16.14 11.34 17.93
C ASP A 185 17.05 11.13 16.71
N LEU A 186 17.92 10.12 16.74
CA LEU A 186 18.83 9.80 15.63
C LEU A 186 18.06 9.28 14.41
N ALA A 187 17.09 8.38 14.61
CA ALA A 187 16.24 7.87 13.54
C ALA A 187 15.43 9.00 12.88
N GLN A 188 14.98 10.00 13.66
CA GLN A 188 14.32 11.20 13.13
C GLN A 188 15.29 12.10 12.35
N GLN A 189 16.55 12.24 12.78
CA GLN A 189 17.57 13.02 12.06
C GLN A 189 17.97 12.39 10.73
N GLN A 190 17.84 11.06 10.61
CA GLN A 190 18.14 10.29 9.40
C GLN A 190 16.94 10.22 8.43
N GLU A 191 15.83 10.90 8.75
CA GLU A 191 14.69 11.01 7.85
C GLU A 191 15.03 11.88 6.64
N VAL A 192 14.81 11.35 5.44
CA VAL A 192 15.06 12.03 4.18
C VAL A 192 13.75 12.17 3.41
N ILE A 193 13.51 13.37 2.87
CA ILE A 193 12.36 13.64 2.03
C ILE A 193 12.72 13.34 0.57
N ILE A 194 11.98 12.42 -0.03
CA ILE A 194 12.09 12.05 -1.44
C ILE A 194 11.03 12.83 -2.23
N GLU A 195 11.48 13.55 -3.26
CA GLU A 195 10.65 14.37 -4.15
C GLU A 195 10.19 13.58 -5.38
N PRO A 196 9.18 14.07 -6.14
CA PRO A 196 8.73 13.41 -7.37
C PRO A 196 9.88 13.17 -8.37
N GLU A 197 9.74 12.13 -9.19
CA GLU A 197 10.75 11.67 -10.16
C GLU A 197 12.09 11.24 -9.51
N SER A 198 12.08 10.99 -8.19
CA SER A 198 13.21 10.50 -7.43
C SER A 198 12.88 9.18 -6.74
N GLU A 199 13.93 8.42 -6.43
CA GLU A 199 13.86 7.21 -5.64
C GLU A 199 14.81 7.28 -4.46
N GLY A 200 14.45 6.61 -3.37
CA GLY A 200 15.27 6.46 -2.18
C GLY A 200 15.55 4.98 -1.89
N THR A 201 16.79 4.70 -1.50
CA THR A 201 17.21 3.40 -0.95
C THR A 201 18.04 3.63 0.29
N LEU A 202 18.09 2.67 1.21
CA LEU A 202 19.09 2.73 2.28
C LEU A 202 20.49 2.48 1.70
N ASP A 203 21.51 3.07 2.34
CA ASP A 203 22.90 2.67 2.12
C ASP A 203 23.07 1.18 2.44
N GLU A 204 23.87 0.47 1.65
CA GLU A 204 24.04 -0.99 1.76
C GLU A 204 24.51 -1.43 3.16
N ALA A 205 25.40 -0.67 3.79
CA ALA A 205 25.89 -0.99 5.14
C ALA A 205 24.80 -0.76 6.20
N VAL A 206 24.01 0.30 6.03
CA VAL A 206 22.87 0.62 6.90
C VAL A 206 21.78 -0.43 6.75
N GLU A 207 21.39 -0.77 5.53
CA GLU A 207 20.40 -1.80 5.22
C GLU A 207 20.74 -3.13 5.90
N ALA A 208 21.95 -3.64 5.66
CA ALA A 208 22.40 -4.92 6.20
C ALA A 208 22.38 -4.92 7.74
N LYS A 209 22.80 -3.82 8.37
CA LYS A 209 22.83 -3.74 9.83
C LYS A 209 21.44 -3.62 10.44
N VAL A 210 20.59 -2.79 9.84
CA VAL A 210 19.21 -2.63 10.26
C VAL A 210 18.46 -3.95 10.14
N GLN A 211 18.63 -4.68 9.03
CA GLN A 211 18.03 -5.99 8.83
C GLN A 211 18.50 -6.99 9.89
N GLU A 212 19.81 -7.06 10.16
CA GLU A 212 20.38 -7.94 11.20
C GLU A 212 19.75 -7.68 12.58
N LEU A 213 19.64 -6.41 12.95
CA LEU A 213 19.19 -6.02 14.29
C LEU A 213 17.68 -6.14 14.46
N ASN A 214 16.90 -5.80 13.43
CA ASN A 214 15.46 -6.03 13.44
C ASN A 214 15.15 -7.53 13.54
N ALA A 215 15.86 -8.39 12.78
CA ALA A 215 15.68 -9.84 12.86
C ALA A 215 16.03 -10.39 14.25
N LYS A 216 17.15 -9.95 14.84
CA LYS A 216 17.52 -10.33 16.22
C LYS A 216 16.46 -9.91 17.24
N TYR A 217 15.93 -8.70 17.12
CA TYR A 217 14.88 -8.18 18.00
C TYR A 217 13.57 -8.98 17.87
N GLU A 218 13.17 -9.27 16.63
CA GLU A 218 11.97 -10.05 16.32
C GLU A 218 12.08 -11.51 16.80
N ASP A 219 13.25 -12.14 16.65
CA ASP A 219 13.51 -13.50 17.16
C ASP A 219 13.51 -13.57 18.69
N ALA A 220 13.99 -12.52 19.35
CA ALA A 220 14.00 -12.44 20.81
C ALA A 220 12.58 -12.31 21.40
N GLN A 221 11.55 -12.07 20.58
CA GLN A 221 10.23 -11.73 21.06
C GLN A 221 9.59 -12.77 22.01
N ALA A 222 9.99 -14.03 21.96
CA ALA A 222 9.42 -15.05 22.85
C ALA A 222 9.85 -14.94 24.32
N ASP A 223 10.93 -14.22 24.65
CA ASP A 223 11.54 -14.15 25.99
C ASP A 223 11.90 -12.69 26.37
N GLU A 224 11.22 -12.13 27.36
CA GLU A 224 11.37 -10.73 27.81
C GLU A 224 12.80 -10.39 28.29
N ALA A 225 13.51 -11.32 28.93
CA ALA A 225 14.88 -11.07 29.37
C ALA A 225 15.84 -11.00 28.18
N GLN A 226 15.63 -11.89 27.19
CA GLN A 226 16.40 -11.89 25.95
C GLN A 226 16.06 -10.68 25.07
N ARG A 227 14.79 -10.25 25.02
CA ARG A 227 14.38 -9.01 24.35
C ARG A 227 15.15 -7.82 24.88
N ASN A 228 15.17 -7.60 26.19
CA ASN A 228 15.80 -6.43 26.80
C ASN A 228 17.31 -6.39 26.55
N GLU A 229 17.99 -7.55 26.60
CA GLU A 229 19.43 -7.63 26.30
C GLU A 229 19.74 -7.35 24.82
N VAL A 230 18.90 -7.89 23.91
CA VAL A 230 19.00 -7.62 22.47
C VAL A 230 18.66 -6.18 22.15
N GLU A 231 17.67 -5.59 22.82
CA GLU A 231 17.26 -4.20 22.65
C GLU A 231 18.42 -3.26 22.96
N GLN A 232 19.00 -3.35 24.17
CA GLN A 232 20.16 -2.54 24.57
C GLN A 232 21.32 -2.69 23.58
N THR A 233 21.65 -3.93 23.20
CA THR A 233 22.76 -4.18 22.25
C THR A 233 22.47 -3.59 20.86
N SER A 234 21.26 -3.79 20.35
CA SER A 234 20.85 -3.32 19.01
C SER A 234 20.80 -1.80 18.95
N VAL A 235 20.32 -1.16 20.02
CA VAL A 235 20.26 0.30 20.14
C VAL A 235 21.66 0.91 20.07
N VAL A 236 22.63 0.34 20.80
CA VAL A 236 24.02 0.79 20.77
C VAL A 236 24.66 0.59 19.39
N GLU A 237 24.50 -0.59 18.79
CA GLU A 237 25.10 -0.90 17.48
C GLU A 237 24.53 -0.04 16.33
N LEU A 238 23.21 0.20 16.30
CA LEU A 238 22.58 1.10 15.31
C LEU A 238 23.07 2.53 15.48
N ARG A 239 23.14 3.00 16.73
CA ARG A 239 23.62 4.34 17.03
C ARG A 239 25.05 4.52 16.56
N GLU A 240 25.95 3.59 16.87
CA GLU A 240 27.32 3.65 16.40
C GLU A 240 27.36 3.71 14.88
N LEU A 241 26.64 2.86 14.16
CA LEU A 241 26.62 2.91 12.69
C LEU A 241 26.12 4.26 12.16
N MET A 242 24.96 4.73 12.63
CA MET A 242 24.32 5.95 12.17
C MET A 242 25.08 7.24 12.54
N THR A 243 25.97 7.18 13.53
CA THR A 243 26.81 8.33 13.95
C THR A 243 28.21 8.32 13.35
N THR A 244 28.75 7.15 12.99
CA THR A 244 30.13 7.04 12.52
C THR A 244 30.28 7.36 11.03
N GLU A 245 29.23 7.18 10.23
CA GLU A 245 29.39 7.18 8.78
C GLU A 245 29.34 8.54 8.06
N GLU A 246 28.99 9.67 8.71
CA GLU A 246 28.83 11.02 8.11
C GLU A 246 27.96 11.12 6.83
N LYS A 247 27.51 9.99 6.26
CA LYS A 247 26.64 9.88 5.09
C LYS A 247 25.19 9.76 5.54
N PRO A 248 24.23 10.30 4.76
CA PRO A 248 22.82 10.09 5.02
C PRO A 248 22.49 8.60 4.87
N ALA A 249 21.72 8.06 5.81
CA ALA A 249 21.27 6.66 5.77
C ALA A 249 20.45 6.32 4.52
N VAL A 250 19.75 7.32 3.96
CA VAL A 250 18.98 7.20 2.72
C VAL A 250 19.75 7.88 1.58
N ILE A 251 19.97 7.13 0.51
CA ILE A 251 20.54 7.60 -0.75
C ILE A 251 19.38 7.94 -1.69
N VAL A 252 19.38 9.17 -2.21
CA VAL A 252 18.35 9.63 -3.17
C VAL A 252 18.96 9.78 -4.55
N THR A 253 18.34 9.16 -5.54
CA THR A 253 18.72 9.22 -6.95
C THR A 253 17.51 9.59 -7.82
N ARG A 254 17.77 9.95 -9.09
CA ARG A 254 16.69 10.13 -10.05
C ARG A 254 16.06 8.77 -10.35
N ALA A 255 14.73 8.70 -10.29
CA ALA A 255 14.00 7.49 -10.64
C ALA A 255 13.78 7.41 -12.15
N GLU A 256 13.95 6.21 -12.71
CA GLU A 256 13.37 5.85 -14.00
C GLU A 256 11.94 5.36 -13.76
N ILE A 257 10.96 6.21 -14.08
CA ILE A 257 9.54 5.85 -14.00
C ILE A 257 9.14 5.16 -15.31
N THR A 258 8.73 3.91 -15.19
CA THR A 258 8.35 3.08 -16.34
C THR A 258 6.95 3.41 -16.83
N THR A 259 6.67 3.09 -18.10
CA THR A 259 5.33 3.21 -18.68
C THR A 259 4.30 2.35 -17.94
N GLU A 260 4.75 1.21 -17.41
CA GLU A 260 3.92 0.35 -16.57
C GLU A 260 3.53 1.05 -15.27
N GLU A 261 4.48 1.63 -14.53
CA GLU A 261 4.18 2.39 -13.29
C GLU A 261 3.24 3.58 -13.56
N VAL A 262 3.39 4.29 -14.68
CA VAL A 262 2.46 5.36 -15.05
C VAL A 262 1.06 4.81 -15.32
N THR A 263 0.95 3.67 -16.01
CA THR A 263 -0.34 3.01 -16.26
C THR A 263 -0.95 2.51 -14.96
N GLU A 264 -0.13 1.91 -14.08
CA GLU A 264 -0.55 1.48 -12.76
C GLU A 264 -1.09 2.66 -11.96
N GLN A 265 -0.38 3.80 -11.94
CA GLN A 265 -0.86 5.01 -11.27
C GLN A 265 -2.20 5.49 -11.82
N ARG A 266 -2.38 5.50 -13.14
CA ARG A 266 -3.64 5.94 -13.78
C ARG A 266 -4.78 4.99 -13.49
N THR A 267 -4.51 3.68 -13.47
CA THR A 267 -5.50 2.62 -13.25
C THR A 267 -5.73 2.27 -11.79
N LEU A 268 -4.81 2.65 -10.89
CA LEU A 268 -4.94 2.53 -9.45
C LEU A 268 -5.90 3.63 -9.00
N GLU A 269 -7.17 3.26 -9.03
CA GLU A 269 -8.29 4.17 -8.96
C GLU A 269 -8.25 5.10 -7.74
N ARG A 270 -8.30 6.41 -8.00
CA ARG A 270 -8.83 7.40 -7.04
C ARG A 270 -10.34 7.58 -7.25
N ALA A 271 -11.07 6.49 -7.49
CA ALA A 271 -12.52 6.56 -7.46
C ALA A 271 -12.91 6.76 -6.00
N THR A 272 -13.33 7.96 -5.61
CA THR A 272 -14.24 8.09 -4.47
C THR A 272 -15.44 7.21 -4.78
N ILE A 273 -15.39 5.93 -4.39
CA ILE A 273 -16.59 5.18 -4.11
C ILE A 273 -17.33 6.09 -3.13
N ASP A 274 -18.50 6.56 -3.54
CA ASP A 274 -19.32 7.40 -2.68
C ASP A 274 -19.44 6.69 -1.32
N GLU A 275 -19.32 7.42 -0.21
CA GLU A 275 -19.30 6.83 1.13
C GLU A 275 -20.54 5.92 1.37
N THR A 276 -21.64 6.21 0.68
CA THR A 276 -22.84 5.36 0.68
C THR A 276 -22.61 4.00 0.02
N LEU A 277 -21.92 3.96 -1.12
CA LEU A 277 -21.58 2.72 -1.82
C LEU A 277 -20.56 1.90 -1.03
N VAL A 278 -19.54 2.55 -0.43
CA VAL A 278 -18.58 1.91 0.50
C VAL A 278 -19.33 1.22 1.64
N SER A 279 -20.22 1.95 2.31
CA SER A 279 -20.97 1.43 3.46
C SER A 279 -21.86 0.22 3.11
N ARG A 280 -22.44 0.22 1.90
CA ARG A 280 -23.21 -0.93 1.41
C ARG A 280 -22.30 -2.13 1.13
N VAL A 281 -21.15 -1.93 0.50
CA VAL A 281 -20.16 -2.99 0.26
C VAL A 281 -19.66 -3.60 1.58
N GLU A 282 -19.37 -2.78 2.60
CA GLU A 282 -18.97 -3.25 3.94
C GLU A 282 -20.05 -4.13 4.60
N SER A 283 -21.32 -3.86 4.31
CA SER A 283 -22.44 -4.68 4.79
C SER A 283 -22.65 -5.98 4.01
N GLY A 284 -21.87 -6.23 2.95
CA GLY A 284 -21.99 -7.39 2.07
C GLY A 284 -23.13 -7.29 1.04
N ASP A 285 -23.57 -6.08 0.70
CA ASP A 285 -24.59 -5.86 -0.33
C ASP A 285 -24.06 -6.23 -1.71
N GLN A 286 -24.59 -7.31 -2.27
CA GLN A 286 -24.14 -7.85 -3.55
C GLN A 286 -24.40 -6.89 -4.73
N GLU A 287 -25.50 -6.14 -4.72
CA GLU A 287 -25.79 -5.17 -5.78
C GLU A 287 -24.78 -4.02 -5.77
N ALA A 288 -24.36 -3.61 -4.57
CA ALA A 288 -23.31 -2.59 -4.39
C ALA A 288 -21.94 -3.09 -4.88
N ILE A 289 -21.59 -4.34 -4.58
CA ILE A 289 -20.33 -4.96 -5.05
C ILE A 289 -20.31 -5.02 -6.58
N GLU A 290 -21.39 -5.47 -7.21
CA GLU A 290 -21.48 -5.53 -8.67
C GLU A 290 -21.49 -4.13 -9.31
N GLN A 291 -22.14 -3.15 -8.67
CA GLN A 291 -22.09 -1.76 -9.12
C GLN A 291 -20.66 -1.22 -9.11
N MET A 292 -19.94 -1.42 -8.00
CA MET A 292 -18.55 -1.02 -7.84
C MET A 292 -17.65 -1.65 -8.92
N GLN A 293 -17.83 -2.96 -9.20
CA GLN A 293 -17.08 -3.64 -10.27
C GLN A 293 -17.36 -3.04 -11.65
N ARG A 294 -18.63 -2.80 -12.00
CA ARG A 294 -18.99 -2.20 -13.30
C ARG A 294 -18.45 -0.79 -13.46
N GLU A 295 -18.56 0.04 -12.43
CA GLU A 295 -18.04 1.41 -12.46
C GLU A 295 -16.52 1.43 -12.65
N ARG A 296 -15.82 0.49 -12.01
CA ARG A 296 -14.39 0.31 -12.15
C ARG A 296 -13.98 -0.15 -13.55
N GLU A 297 -14.62 -1.19 -14.09
CA GLU A 297 -14.37 -1.69 -15.45
C GLU A 297 -14.57 -0.59 -16.50
N GLN A 298 -15.66 0.18 -16.38
CA GLN A 298 -15.91 1.30 -17.28
C GLN A 298 -14.80 2.35 -17.20
N ARG A 299 -14.41 2.77 -15.98
CA ARG A 299 -13.39 3.79 -15.78
C ARG A 299 -12.02 3.34 -16.26
N GLN A 300 -11.67 2.07 -16.03
CA GLN A 300 -10.44 1.49 -16.55
C GLN A 300 -10.42 1.53 -18.09
N GLY A 301 -11.55 1.17 -18.75
CA GLY A 301 -11.71 1.31 -20.20
C GLY A 301 -11.48 2.74 -20.68
N GLU A 302 -12.08 3.73 -20.01
CA GLU A 302 -11.91 5.17 -20.31
C GLU A 302 -10.44 5.62 -20.17
N ILE A 303 -9.73 5.17 -19.12
CA ILE A 303 -8.30 5.46 -18.93
C ILE A 303 -7.47 4.87 -20.05
N LEU A 304 -7.72 3.61 -20.42
CA LEU A 304 -7.03 2.98 -21.53
C LEU A 304 -7.33 3.68 -22.86
N ASP A 305 -8.52 4.28 -23.03
CA ASP A 305 -8.91 4.99 -24.25
C ASP A 305 -8.13 6.30 -24.35
N GLN A 306 -8.02 7.01 -23.24
CA GLN A 306 -7.17 8.20 -23.14
C GLN A 306 -5.69 7.90 -23.43
N ILE A 307 -5.15 6.80 -22.87
CA ILE A 307 -3.76 6.39 -23.17
C ILE A 307 -3.58 6.10 -24.66
N ALA A 308 -4.55 5.41 -25.28
CA ALA A 308 -4.52 5.12 -26.69
C ALA A 308 -4.58 6.39 -27.54
N GLU A 309 -5.51 7.31 -27.27
CA GLU A 309 -5.64 8.59 -27.97
C GLU A 309 -4.38 9.46 -27.82
N GLU A 310 -3.83 9.55 -26.60
CA GLU A 310 -2.58 10.27 -26.33
C GLU A 310 -1.43 9.69 -27.16
N ALA A 311 -1.33 8.37 -27.27
CA ALA A 311 -0.31 7.72 -28.06
C ALA A 311 -0.51 7.90 -29.57
N GLU A 312 -1.74 7.76 -30.08
CA GLU A 312 -2.06 8.03 -31.49
C GLU A 312 -1.71 9.47 -31.90
N SER A 313 -1.99 10.43 -31.01
CA SER A 313 -1.72 11.86 -31.26
C SER A 313 -0.23 12.17 -31.46
N ARG A 314 0.68 11.32 -30.96
CA ARG A 314 2.13 11.47 -31.15
C ARG A 314 2.55 11.18 -32.59
N GLY A 315 1.78 10.39 -33.33
CA GLY A 315 2.01 10.11 -34.74
C GLY A 315 3.35 9.41 -35.03
N LEU A 316 3.75 8.47 -34.16
CA LEU A 316 4.92 7.62 -34.40
C LEU A 316 4.56 6.57 -35.46
N LYS A 317 5.30 6.51 -36.56
CA LYS A 317 4.96 5.72 -37.76
C LYS A 317 6.03 4.69 -38.14
N SER A 318 7.05 4.50 -37.30
CA SER A 318 8.08 3.48 -37.49
C SER A 318 8.49 2.85 -36.16
N GLU A 319 9.02 1.63 -36.22
CA GLU A 319 9.57 0.92 -35.07
C GLU A 319 10.72 1.70 -34.41
N GLU A 320 11.54 2.39 -35.20
CA GLU A 320 12.62 3.25 -34.71
C GLU A 320 12.07 4.41 -33.86
N GLN A 321 11.05 5.12 -34.35
CA GLN A 321 10.41 6.20 -33.60
C GLN A 321 9.76 5.72 -32.31
N ILE A 322 9.13 4.54 -32.34
CA ILE A 322 8.50 3.92 -31.17
C ILE A 322 9.57 3.52 -30.15
N ARG A 323 10.64 2.86 -30.60
CA ARG A 323 11.77 2.46 -29.73
C ARG A 323 12.43 3.66 -29.08
N GLU A 324 12.75 4.71 -29.84
CA GLU A 324 13.37 5.93 -29.30
C GLU A 324 12.46 6.65 -28.30
N HIS A 325 11.15 6.67 -28.54
CA HIS A 325 10.22 7.40 -27.68
C HIS A 325 9.92 6.67 -26.37
N TYR A 326 9.64 5.36 -26.44
CA TYR A 326 9.26 4.56 -25.28
C TYR A 326 10.43 3.84 -24.63
N ASN A 327 11.64 3.96 -25.20
CA ASN A 327 12.83 3.18 -24.84
C ASN A 327 12.56 1.66 -24.82
N LYS A 328 11.62 1.21 -25.65
CA LYS A 328 11.09 -0.17 -25.64
C LYS A 328 10.48 -0.51 -27.00
N LEU A 329 10.69 -1.75 -27.43
CA LEU A 329 10.01 -2.37 -28.57
C LEU A 329 9.93 -3.88 -28.31
N GLU A 330 8.78 -4.48 -28.62
CA GLU A 330 8.48 -5.87 -28.30
C GLU A 330 7.72 -6.53 -29.45
N THR A 331 7.77 -7.86 -29.50
CA THR A 331 6.87 -8.68 -30.31
C THR A 331 5.88 -9.38 -29.40
N ILE A 332 4.59 -9.18 -29.68
CA ILE A 332 3.48 -9.86 -29.00
C ILE A 332 2.99 -10.95 -29.95
N HIS A 333 3.21 -12.20 -29.58
CA HIS A 333 2.75 -13.35 -30.35
C HIS A 333 1.33 -13.70 -29.90
N LEU A 334 0.38 -13.68 -30.83
CA LEU A 334 -1.01 -14.03 -30.55
C LEU A 334 -1.28 -15.51 -30.82
N HIS A 335 -2.23 -16.10 -30.11
CA HIS A 335 -2.69 -17.47 -30.36
C HIS A 335 -3.27 -17.69 -31.78
N SER A 336 -3.61 -16.61 -32.47
CA SER A 336 -4.00 -16.62 -33.89
C SER A 336 -2.82 -16.92 -34.84
N GLY A 337 -1.57 -16.85 -34.35
CA GLY A 337 -0.34 -16.87 -35.15
C GLY A 337 0.05 -15.51 -35.73
N GLU A 338 -0.65 -14.43 -35.36
CA GLU A 338 -0.29 -13.06 -35.72
C GLU A 338 0.77 -12.51 -34.75
N ASP A 339 1.81 -11.87 -35.30
CA ASP A 339 2.80 -11.13 -34.53
C ASP A 339 2.49 -9.63 -34.56
N VAL A 340 2.36 -9.02 -33.39
CA VAL A 340 2.19 -7.58 -33.25
C VAL A 340 3.48 -6.95 -32.71
N ILE A 341 4.13 -6.15 -33.53
CA ILE A 341 5.37 -5.45 -33.16
C ILE A 341 5.04 -4.02 -32.75
N GLY A 342 5.47 -3.62 -31.55
CA GLY A 342 5.22 -2.29 -31.01
C GLY A 342 5.72 -2.12 -29.58
N ALA A 343 5.36 -1.01 -28.95
CA ALA A 343 5.58 -0.81 -27.52
C ALA A 343 4.28 -1.04 -26.76
N VAL A 344 4.29 -1.91 -25.74
CA VAL A 344 3.20 -1.99 -24.77
C VAL A 344 3.23 -0.71 -23.93
N ILE A 345 2.22 0.13 -24.09
CA ILE A 345 2.12 1.45 -23.45
C ILE A 345 1.10 1.49 -22.31
N ALA A 346 0.26 0.47 -22.20
CA ALA A 346 -0.54 0.20 -21.02
C ALA A 346 -0.87 -1.29 -20.96
N GLN A 347 -0.91 -1.81 -19.75
CA GLN A 347 -1.31 -3.18 -19.48
C GLN A 347 -2.23 -3.24 -18.27
N THR A 348 -3.29 -4.02 -18.41
CA THR A 348 -4.24 -4.40 -17.38
C THR A 348 -4.29 -5.92 -17.29
N GLY A 349 -5.08 -6.47 -16.38
CA GLY A 349 -5.19 -7.94 -16.28
C GLY A 349 -5.79 -8.58 -17.55
N ASP A 350 -6.61 -7.83 -18.27
CA ASP A 350 -7.44 -8.27 -19.39
C ASP A 350 -7.05 -7.64 -20.73
N GLN A 351 -6.40 -6.47 -20.75
CA GLN A 351 -6.04 -5.77 -21.99
C GLN A 351 -4.61 -5.22 -22.02
N LEU A 352 -4.02 -5.25 -23.22
CA LEU A 352 -2.82 -4.52 -23.61
C LEU A 352 -3.21 -3.38 -24.57
N VAL A 353 -2.57 -2.23 -24.40
CA VAL A 353 -2.58 -1.12 -25.37
C VAL A 353 -1.18 -1.05 -25.97
N VAL A 354 -1.09 -1.18 -27.28
CA VAL A 354 0.17 -1.34 -28.01
C VAL A 354 0.28 -0.25 -29.07
N HIS A 355 1.32 0.56 -29.01
CA HIS A 355 1.63 1.52 -30.08
C HIS A 355 2.42 0.79 -31.17
N THR A 356 1.82 0.62 -32.36
CA THR A 356 2.48 0.02 -33.53
C THR A 356 2.68 1.07 -34.63
N PRO A 357 3.53 0.80 -35.64
CA PRO A 357 3.70 1.71 -36.79
C PRO A 357 2.41 2.00 -37.57
N GLN A 358 1.37 1.16 -37.42
CA GLN A 358 0.08 1.30 -38.11
C GLN A 358 -0.97 2.04 -37.27
N GLY A 359 -0.66 2.37 -36.01
CA GLY A 359 -1.58 2.97 -35.05
C GLY A 359 -1.58 2.24 -33.72
N VAL A 360 -2.45 2.67 -32.82
CA VAL A 360 -2.59 2.01 -31.51
C VAL A 360 -3.55 0.84 -31.63
N ARG A 361 -3.20 -0.28 -31.00
CA ARG A 361 -4.02 -1.50 -30.95
C ARG A 361 -4.35 -1.86 -29.52
N ARG A 362 -5.61 -2.23 -29.29
CA ARG A 362 -6.04 -2.95 -28.08
C ARG A 362 -6.03 -4.44 -28.35
N ILE A 363 -5.44 -5.20 -27.44
CA ILE A 363 -5.32 -6.65 -27.53
C ILE A 363 -5.79 -7.24 -26.20
N ASN A 364 -6.65 -8.25 -26.21
CA ASN A 364 -6.99 -8.93 -24.96
C ASN A 364 -5.81 -9.80 -24.54
N THR A 365 -5.48 -9.80 -23.24
CA THR A 365 -4.40 -10.64 -22.71
C THR A 365 -4.66 -12.13 -22.94
N SER A 366 -5.93 -12.55 -23.04
CA SER A 366 -6.33 -13.92 -23.40
C SER A 366 -5.96 -14.33 -24.83
N ASP A 367 -5.71 -13.37 -25.72
CA ASP A 367 -5.33 -13.61 -27.11
C ASP A 367 -3.80 -13.73 -27.25
N VAL A 368 -3.03 -13.39 -26.22
CA VAL A 368 -1.57 -13.36 -26.21
C VAL A 368 -1.01 -14.72 -25.79
N GLU A 369 -0.15 -15.29 -26.63
CA GLU A 369 0.57 -16.52 -26.34
C GLU A 369 1.83 -16.25 -25.50
N TYR A 370 2.69 -15.33 -25.96
CA TYR A 370 3.84 -14.83 -25.19
C TYR A 370 4.32 -13.49 -25.75
N GLN A 371 5.13 -12.78 -24.96
CA GLN A 371 5.77 -11.52 -25.34
C GLN A 371 7.29 -11.71 -25.36
N ALA A 372 7.95 -11.12 -26.35
CA ALA A 372 9.40 -11.18 -26.48
C ALA A 372 9.98 -9.77 -26.69
N PRO A 373 11.03 -9.37 -25.94
CA PRO A 373 11.69 -8.10 -26.17
C PRO A 373 12.39 -8.09 -27.53
N ASN A 374 12.18 -7.03 -28.31
CA ASN A 374 12.93 -6.75 -29.53
C ASN A 374 14.01 -5.71 -29.19
N LEU A 375 15.19 -6.21 -28.80
CA LEU A 375 16.37 -5.36 -28.56
C LEU A 375 16.70 -4.50 -29.79
#